data_AF-A0AAX3W824-F1
#
_entry.id   AF-A0AAX3W824-F1
#
_cell.length_a   1.000
_cell.length_b   1.000
_cell.length_c   1.000
_cell.angle_alpha   90.00
_cell.angle_beta   90.00
_cell.angle_gamma   90.00
#
_symmetry.space_group_name_H-M   'P 1'
#
loop_
_entity.id
_entity.type
_entity.pdbx_description
1 polymer ?
#
loop_
_entity_poly.entity_id
_entity_poly.type
_entity_poly.pdbx_seq_one_letter_code
_entity_poly.pdbx_strand_id
1 'polypeptide(L)'
;MSQNKLIIFEIKNFSGEWYFEENFMKSKLGVQIQSPFIQMKKIEHELRYLCNKLDINVNIESYVVFTNSCFILTNHLQLSCHNFMLPHQLNSLSKIIPIKSPNNDFLILNKIKQYEKIHSKYYQRENFVEFNTIEKGIRCPVCKKLNTIIVKDLQKYNYCTYCETDVLNKEILINNLRELYCLKRAPFTIKEAIDWCSPFKERTVRRICTKYFLPEQKKKYKI
;
A
#
# COMPACT_ATOMS: atom_id res chain seq x y z
N MET A 1 5.37 -22.78 15.03
CA MET A 1 4.63 -21.73 15.77
C MET A 1 4.71 -20.45 14.98
N SER A 2 3.66 -20.03 14.29
CA SER A 2 3.63 -18.69 13.68
C SER A 2 3.49 -17.67 14.81
N GLN A 3 4.54 -16.90 15.07
CA GLN A 3 4.47 -15.80 16.04
C GLN A 3 3.40 -14.81 15.56
N ASN A 4 2.28 -14.71 16.28
CA ASN A 4 1.30 -13.64 16.05
C ASN A 4 1.97 -12.32 16.41
N LYS A 5 2.20 -11.48 15.40
CA LYS A 5 2.81 -10.17 15.58
C LYS A 5 1.98 -9.08 14.93
N LEU A 6 1.89 -7.93 15.60
CA LEU A 6 1.42 -6.68 15.03
C LEU A 6 2.64 -5.89 14.57
N ILE A 7 2.63 -5.48 13.29
CA ILE A 7 3.73 -4.73 12.70
C ILE A 7 3.26 -3.30 12.45
N ILE A 8 4.00 -2.34 12.99
CA ILE A 8 3.77 -0.91 12.83
C ILE A 8 4.77 -0.37 11.81
N PHE A 9 4.28 0.36 10.81
CA PHE A 9 5.11 1.08 9.86
C PHE A 9 4.88 2.58 10.01
N GLU A 10 5.89 3.31 10.49
CA GLU A 10 5.94 4.77 10.48
C GLU A 10 6.55 5.21 9.14
N ILE A 11 5.71 5.54 8.16
CA ILE A 11 6.13 5.79 6.78
C ILE A 11 6.49 7.26 6.57
N LYS A 12 7.71 7.53 6.10
CA LYS A 12 8.19 8.86 5.71
C LYS A 12 8.59 8.88 4.22
N ASN A 13 8.18 9.93 3.51
CA ASN A 13 8.45 10.09 2.08
C ASN A 13 9.37 11.30 1.78
N PHE A 14 10.38 11.52 2.62
CA PHE A 14 11.32 12.64 2.47
C PHE A 14 12.25 12.45 1.27
N SER A 15 12.63 13.53 0.59
CA SER A 15 13.65 13.54 -0.47
C SER A 15 14.93 14.21 0.00
N GLY A 16 16.06 13.89 -0.62
CA GLY A 16 17.35 14.52 -0.39
C GLY A 16 18.12 13.93 0.80
N GLU A 17 19.13 14.67 1.25
CA GLU A 17 20.03 14.28 2.34
C GLU A 17 19.49 14.68 3.72
N TRP A 18 19.42 13.69 4.62
CA TRP A 18 18.99 13.83 6.00
C TRP A 18 19.93 13.12 6.96
N TYR A 19 19.91 13.56 8.22
CA TYR A 19 20.59 12.93 9.33
C TYR A 19 19.77 13.03 10.62
N PHE A 20 20.00 12.11 11.55
CA PHE A 20 19.47 12.19 12.90
C PHE A 20 20.43 12.93 13.82
N GLU A 21 19.88 13.77 14.68
CA GLU A 21 20.62 14.44 15.74
C GLU A 21 19.71 14.52 16.97
N GLU A 22 20.09 13.79 18.02
CA GLU A 22 19.30 13.65 19.25
C GLU A 22 17.84 13.24 18.97
N ASN A 23 16.90 14.14 19.31
CA ASN A 23 15.46 13.96 19.17
C ASN A 23 14.91 14.47 17.84
N PHE A 24 15.78 14.89 16.93
CA PHE A 24 15.42 15.51 15.67
C PHE A 24 15.98 14.74 14.47
N MET A 25 15.34 14.98 13.34
CA MET A 25 15.85 14.63 12.02
C MET A 25 15.99 15.93 11.22
N LYS A 26 17.19 16.17 10.69
CA LYS A 26 17.54 17.41 10.00
C LYS A 26 17.90 17.12 8.56
N SER A 27 17.45 17.99 7.66
CA SER A 27 17.83 17.96 6.26
C SER A 27 19.04 18.88 6.03
N LYS A 28 19.80 18.60 4.97
CA LYS A 28 20.87 19.49 4.49
C LYS A 28 20.36 20.89 4.12
N LEU A 29 19.08 21.02 3.76
CA LEU A 29 18.42 22.28 3.41
C LEU A 29 17.94 23.09 4.63
N GLY A 30 18.27 22.66 5.85
CA GLY A 30 17.94 23.37 7.08
C GLY A 30 16.56 23.03 7.67
N VAL A 31 15.76 22.18 7.01
CA VAL A 31 14.51 21.67 7.60
C VAL A 31 14.82 20.78 8.79
N GLN A 32 14.19 21.05 9.93
CA GLN A 32 14.28 20.25 11.15
C GLN A 32 12.89 19.74 11.54
N ILE A 33 12.79 18.45 11.82
CA ILE A 33 11.55 17.81 12.29
C ILE A 33 11.85 16.95 13.52
N GLN A 34 10.82 16.65 14.31
CA GLN A 34 10.94 15.65 15.37
C GLN A 34 11.26 14.28 14.76
N SER A 35 12.15 13.54 15.43
CA SER A 35 12.57 12.21 15.01
C SER A 35 11.36 11.27 14.83
N PRO A 36 11.23 10.61 13.66
CA PRO A 36 10.23 9.56 13.45
C PRO A 36 10.27 8.45 14.51
N PHE A 37 11.41 8.19 15.15
CA PHE A 37 11.52 7.19 16.21
C PHE A 37 10.75 7.58 17.48
N ILE A 38 10.64 8.88 17.78
CA ILE A 38 9.84 9.36 18.91
C ILE A 38 8.36 9.15 18.62
N GLN A 39 7.92 9.48 17.40
CA GLN A 39 6.56 9.24 16.96
C GLN A 39 6.23 7.74 17.01
N MET A 40 7.13 6.89 16.51
CA MET A 40 6.99 5.44 16.52
C MET A 40 6.86 4.88 17.96
N LYS A 41 7.72 5.32 18.90
CA LYS A 41 7.63 4.89 20.32
C LYS A 41 6.29 5.24 20.97
N LYS A 42 5.74 6.42 20.67
CA LYS A 42 4.41 6.82 21.16
C LYS A 42 3.32 5.90 20.62
N ILE A 43 3.34 5.62 19.30
CA ILE A 43 2.37 4.72 18.65
C ILE A 43 2.47 3.31 19.23
N GLU A 44 3.70 2.81 19.44
CA GLU A 44 3.92 1.49 20.02
C GLU A 44 3.35 1.38 21.44
N HIS A 45 3.58 2.40 22.27
CA HIS A 45 3.05 2.43 23.64
C HIS A 45 1.52 2.41 23.66
N GLU A 46 0.88 3.25 22.85
CA GLU A 46 -0.59 3.32 22.73
C GLU A 46 -1.16 2.00 22.21
N LEU A 47 -0.54 1.40 21.18
CA LEU A 47 -1.00 0.12 20.65
C LEU A 47 -0.84 -1.01 21.68
N ARG A 48 0.25 -1.01 22.44
CA ARG A 48 0.50 -2.00 23.50
C ARG A 48 -0.54 -1.88 24.61
N TYR A 49 -0.84 -0.65 25.04
CA TYR A 49 -1.91 -0.39 25.99
C TYR A 49 -3.26 -0.91 25.47
N LEU A 50 -3.59 -0.63 24.20
CA LEU A 50 -4.82 -1.11 23.58
C LEU A 50 -4.88 -2.64 23.46
N CYS A 51 -3.78 -3.29 23.10
CA CYS A 51 -3.70 -4.74 23.03
C CYS A 51 -3.95 -5.40 24.39
N ASN A 52 -3.34 -4.85 25.45
CA ASN A 52 -3.56 -5.30 26.82
C ASN A 52 -5.04 -5.14 27.23
N LYS A 53 -5.67 -4.02 26.88
CA LYS A 53 -7.10 -3.77 27.16
C LYS A 53 -8.04 -4.73 26.42
N LEU A 54 -7.63 -5.27 25.28
CA LEU A 54 -8.44 -6.13 24.40
C LEU A 54 -8.13 -7.63 24.52
N ASP A 55 -7.26 -7.99 25.47
CA ASP A 55 -6.68 -9.33 25.64
C ASP A 55 -6.07 -9.88 24.34
N ILE A 56 -5.36 -9.01 23.60
CA ILE A 56 -4.64 -9.36 22.38
C ILE A 56 -3.19 -9.65 22.76
N ASN A 57 -2.86 -10.93 22.94
CA ASN A 57 -1.50 -11.36 23.25
C ASN A 57 -0.69 -11.58 21.96
N VAL A 58 0.01 -10.54 21.52
CA VAL A 58 0.83 -10.52 20.29
C VAL A 58 2.11 -9.72 20.50
N ASN A 59 3.19 -10.09 19.79
CA ASN A 59 4.38 -9.26 19.78
C ASN A 59 4.15 -8.01 18.94
N ILE A 60 4.68 -6.86 19.35
CA ILE A 60 4.61 -5.62 18.56
C ILE A 60 6.00 -5.32 18.02
N GLU A 61 6.10 -5.24 16.70
CA GLU A 61 7.31 -4.82 15.99
C GLU A 61 7.02 -3.50 15.29
N SER A 62 7.96 -2.55 15.34
CA SER A 62 7.79 -1.25 14.72
C SER A 62 8.99 -0.88 13.86
N TYR A 63 8.74 -0.29 12.70
CA TYR A 63 9.76 0.14 11.75
C TYR A 63 9.48 1.56 11.26
N VAL A 64 10.52 2.40 11.22
CA VAL A 64 10.49 3.64 10.44
C VAL A 64 10.84 3.31 8.99
N VAL A 65 9.98 3.65 8.03
CA VAL A 65 10.15 3.25 6.63
C VAL A 65 10.28 4.48 5.74
N PHE A 66 11.42 4.59 5.05
CA PHE A 66 11.66 5.65 4.07
C PHE A 66 11.38 5.14 2.66
N THR A 67 10.41 5.75 1.97
CA THR A 67 9.89 5.23 0.69
C THR A 67 10.43 5.93 -0.56
N ASN A 68 10.97 7.14 -0.43
CA ASN A 68 11.40 7.93 -1.58
C ASN A 68 12.76 7.46 -2.09
N SER A 69 12.87 7.10 -3.37
CA SER A 69 14.12 6.62 -3.98
C SER A 69 15.27 7.63 -3.95
N CYS A 70 14.97 8.92 -3.82
CA CYS A 70 15.95 10.00 -3.72
C CYS A 70 16.31 10.37 -2.26
N PHE A 71 15.90 9.55 -1.29
CA PHE A 71 16.23 9.74 0.13
C PHE A 71 17.64 9.22 0.44
N ILE A 72 18.43 10.02 1.13
CA ILE A 72 19.78 9.68 1.59
C ILE A 72 19.87 9.93 3.09
N LEU A 73 20.19 8.90 3.86
CA LEU A 73 20.43 8.99 5.30
C LEU A 73 21.94 8.91 5.59
N THR A 74 22.56 10.04 5.92
CA THR A 74 24.02 10.16 5.96
C THR A 74 24.65 9.48 7.18
N ASN A 75 23.93 9.39 8.31
CA ASN A 75 24.43 8.78 9.55
C ASN A 75 23.74 7.46 9.93
N HIS A 76 23.27 6.68 8.94
CA HIS A 76 22.56 5.43 9.17
C HIS A 76 23.32 4.38 10.00
N LEU A 77 24.66 4.36 9.92
CA LEU A 77 25.51 3.43 10.68
C LEU A 77 25.45 3.67 12.20
N GLN A 78 25.10 4.89 12.62
CA GLN A 78 24.98 5.26 14.04
C GLN A 78 23.62 4.83 14.64
N LEU A 79 22.72 4.25 13.84
CA LEU A 79 21.35 3.92 14.23
C LEU A 79 21.15 2.41 14.46
N SER A 80 22.20 1.66 14.79
CA SER A 80 22.18 0.20 14.90
C SER A 80 21.14 -0.37 15.88
N CYS A 81 20.73 0.42 16.89
CA CYS A 81 19.70 0.05 17.86
C CYS A 81 18.26 0.35 17.41
N HIS A 82 18.05 0.95 16.24
CA HIS A 82 16.74 1.33 15.74
C HIS A 82 16.31 0.47 14.55
N ASN A 83 15.03 0.09 14.55
CA ASN A 83 14.41 -0.59 13.41
C ASN A 83 13.98 0.44 12.37
N PHE A 84 14.70 0.51 11.25
CA PHE A 84 14.32 1.33 10.10
C PHE A 84 14.58 0.60 8.78
N MET A 85 13.95 1.08 7.72
CA MET A 85 14.15 0.60 6.36
C MET A 85 14.40 1.75 5.41
N LEU A 86 15.46 1.62 4.63
CA LEU A 86 15.78 2.52 3.53
C LEU A 86 15.07 2.08 2.24
N PRO A 87 14.95 2.97 1.24
CA PRO A 87 14.21 2.68 0.01
C PRO A 87 14.68 1.41 -0.71
N HIS A 88 16.00 1.16 -0.74
CA HIS A 88 16.57 -0.04 -1.38
C HIS A 88 16.29 -1.35 -0.61
N GLN A 89 15.87 -1.27 0.66
CA GLN A 89 15.60 -2.42 1.52
C GLN A 89 14.14 -2.86 1.48
N LEU A 90 13.24 -2.09 0.84
CA LEU A 90 11.79 -2.34 0.85
C LEU A 90 11.41 -3.69 0.24
N ASN A 91 12.21 -4.24 -0.66
CA ASN A 91 11.98 -5.59 -1.22
C ASN A 91 11.99 -6.68 -0.13
N SER A 92 12.65 -6.44 1.01
CA SER A 92 12.70 -7.34 2.16
C SER A 92 11.42 -7.33 3.01
N LEU A 93 10.47 -6.41 2.78
CA LEU A 93 9.18 -6.38 3.50
C LEU A 93 8.40 -7.70 3.33
N SER A 94 8.53 -8.34 2.17
CA SER A 94 7.96 -9.66 1.89
C SER A 94 8.44 -10.77 2.85
N LYS A 95 9.61 -10.60 3.47
CA LYS A 95 10.16 -11.51 4.47
C LYS A 95 9.60 -11.24 5.87
N ILE A 96 9.11 -10.03 6.11
CA ILE A 96 8.65 -9.54 7.42
C ILE A 96 7.15 -9.71 7.56
N ILE A 97 6.40 -9.50 6.46
CA ILE A 97 4.96 -9.64 6.39
C ILE A 97 4.63 -11.04 5.84
N PRO A 98 4.08 -11.96 6.65
CA PRO A 98 3.71 -13.28 6.15
C PRO A 98 2.60 -13.17 5.10
N ILE A 99 2.75 -13.87 3.98
CA ILE A 99 1.81 -13.83 2.84
C ILE A 99 0.44 -14.45 3.19
N LYS A 100 0.38 -15.28 4.24
CA LYS A 100 -0.86 -15.88 4.74
C LYS A 100 -1.40 -15.05 5.89
N SER A 101 -2.52 -14.36 5.66
CA SER A 101 -3.33 -13.78 6.73
C SER A 101 -4.15 -14.89 7.39
N PRO A 102 -3.87 -15.29 8.63
CA PRO A 102 -4.74 -16.21 9.35
C PRO A 102 -6.10 -15.52 9.59
N ASN A 103 -7.19 -16.29 9.61
CA ASN A 103 -8.54 -15.79 9.94
C ASN A 103 -8.59 -14.95 11.24
N ASN A 104 -7.59 -15.11 12.12
CA ASN A 104 -7.42 -14.35 13.35
C ASN A 104 -7.14 -12.85 13.13
N ASP A 105 -6.54 -12.45 11.99
CA ASP A 105 -6.23 -11.04 11.69
C ASP A 105 -7.51 -10.21 11.58
N PHE A 106 -8.55 -10.75 10.95
CA PHE A 106 -9.85 -10.08 10.84
C PHE A 106 -10.52 -9.89 12.21
N LEU A 107 -10.38 -10.87 13.11
CA LEU A 107 -10.91 -10.77 14.46
C LEU A 107 -10.21 -9.67 15.25
N ILE A 108 -8.88 -9.65 15.22
CA ILE A 108 -8.04 -8.63 15.86
C ILE A 108 -8.36 -7.24 15.30
N LEU A 109 -8.43 -7.12 13.97
CA LEU A 109 -8.78 -5.87 13.29
C LEU A 109 -10.16 -5.37 13.75
N ASN A 110 -11.17 -6.23 13.81
CA ASN A 110 -12.51 -5.85 14.23
C ASN A 110 -12.53 -5.39 15.69
N LYS A 111 -11.76 -6.03 16.59
CA LYS A 111 -11.62 -5.57 17.98
C LYS A 111 -10.98 -4.17 18.05
N ILE A 112 -9.87 -3.95 17.34
CA ILE A 112 -9.17 -2.66 17.32
C ILE A 112 -10.08 -1.56 16.76
N LYS A 113 -10.84 -1.85 15.70
CA LYS A 113 -11.79 -0.89 15.09
C LYS A 113 -12.88 -0.41 16.03
N GLN A 114 -13.25 -1.17 17.06
CA GLN A 114 -14.21 -0.70 18.08
C GLN A 114 -13.70 0.52 18.86
N TYR A 115 -12.38 0.71 18.90
CA TYR A 115 -11.71 1.81 19.59
C TYR A 115 -11.23 2.90 18.62
N GLU A 116 -11.54 2.77 17.33
CA GLU A 116 -11.23 3.79 16.34
C GLU A 116 -12.03 5.05 16.67
N LYS A 117 -11.33 6.06 17.16
CA LYS A 117 -11.85 7.42 17.30
C LYS A 117 -11.23 8.25 16.19
N ILE A 118 -12.07 8.90 15.40
CA ILE A 118 -11.63 9.91 14.43
C ILE A 118 -11.15 11.12 15.25
N HIS A 119 -9.87 11.11 15.63
CA HIS A 119 -9.27 12.14 16.48
C HIS A 119 -9.04 13.46 15.75
N SER A 120 -9.29 13.53 14.44
CA SER A 120 -8.93 14.68 13.62
C SER A 120 -9.73 14.75 12.34
N LYS A 121 -10.39 15.90 12.11
CA LYS A 121 -10.85 16.30 10.78
C LYS A 121 -9.68 16.72 9.87
N TYR A 122 -8.53 17.10 10.45
CA TYR A 122 -7.32 17.48 9.72
C TYR A 122 -6.70 16.34 8.90
N TYR A 123 -6.85 15.09 9.34
CA TYR A 123 -6.41 13.90 8.59
C TYR A 123 -7.51 13.35 7.67
N GLN A 124 -8.66 14.01 7.56
CA GLN A 124 -9.56 13.82 6.42
C GLN A 124 -8.80 14.37 5.20
N ARG A 125 -8.02 13.50 4.55
CA ARG A 125 -7.29 13.81 3.32
C ARG A 125 -8.30 14.07 2.21
N GLU A 126 -8.98 15.21 2.23
CA GLU A 126 -10.01 15.61 1.27
C GLU A 126 -9.43 16.10 -0.06
N ASN A 127 -8.11 16.10 -0.24
CA ASN A 127 -7.51 16.22 -1.57
C ASN A 127 -7.57 14.87 -2.28
N PHE A 128 -8.79 14.37 -2.51
CA PHE A 128 -9.02 13.29 -3.43
C PHE A 128 -9.00 13.86 -4.83
N VAL A 129 -8.13 13.32 -5.68
CA VAL A 129 -8.31 13.45 -7.11
C VAL A 129 -9.65 12.78 -7.41
N GLU A 130 -10.64 13.56 -7.84
CA GLU A 130 -11.95 13.04 -8.19
C GLU A 130 -11.72 11.93 -9.23
N PHE A 131 -12.29 10.75 -9.01
CA PHE A 131 -12.03 9.59 -9.88
C PHE A 131 -12.24 9.92 -11.38
N ASN A 132 -13.22 10.77 -11.68
CA ASN A 132 -13.54 11.20 -13.04
C ASN A 132 -12.46 12.11 -13.67
N THR A 133 -11.59 12.72 -12.86
CA THR A 133 -10.48 13.58 -13.32
C THR A 133 -9.19 12.80 -13.58
N ILE A 134 -9.15 11.51 -13.23
CA ILE A 134 -7.98 10.65 -13.45
C ILE A 134 -7.94 10.20 -14.91
N GLU A 135 -6.79 10.39 -15.56
CA GLU A 135 -6.55 9.88 -16.91
C GLU A 135 -6.69 8.35 -16.93
N LYS A 136 -7.62 7.86 -17.75
CA LYS A 136 -7.86 6.44 -17.96
C LYS A 136 -6.81 5.88 -18.92
N GLY A 137 -6.47 4.61 -18.75
CA GLY A 137 -5.59 3.92 -19.67
C GLY A 137 -4.97 2.69 -19.07
N ILE A 138 -4.29 1.92 -19.94
CA ILE A 138 -3.57 0.73 -19.50
C ILE A 138 -2.20 1.13 -18.99
N ARG A 139 -1.97 0.87 -17.70
CA ARG A 139 -0.67 1.01 -17.06
C ARG A 139 0.15 -0.27 -17.21
N CYS A 140 1.42 -0.13 -17.57
CA CYS A 140 2.35 -1.25 -17.61
C CYS A 140 2.58 -1.84 -16.20
N PRO A 141 2.40 -3.15 -15.99
CA PRO A 141 2.65 -3.78 -14.69
C PRO A 141 4.10 -3.64 -14.18
N VAL A 142 5.07 -3.48 -15.10
CA VAL A 142 6.49 -3.38 -14.79
C VAL A 142 6.87 -1.92 -14.51
N CYS A 143 6.87 -1.06 -15.52
CA CYS A 143 7.37 0.32 -15.39
C CYS A 143 6.34 1.32 -14.87
N LYS A 144 5.08 0.90 -14.70
CA LYS A 144 3.97 1.74 -14.22
C LYS A 144 3.67 2.97 -15.09
N LYS A 145 4.16 3.05 -16.33
CA LYS A 145 3.77 4.11 -17.28
C LYS A 145 2.41 3.81 -17.91
N LEU A 146 1.63 4.86 -18.15
CA LEU A 146 0.29 4.79 -18.73
C LEU A 146 0.40 4.80 -20.26
N ASN A 147 -0.48 4.05 -20.94
CA ASN A 147 -0.65 4.07 -22.40
C ASN A 147 0.62 3.70 -23.20
N THR A 148 1.53 2.92 -22.60
CA THR A 148 2.75 2.42 -23.25
C THR A 148 2.63 0.97 -23.73
N ILE A 149 1.51 0.30 -23.45
CA ILE A 149 1.26 -1.07 -23.89
C ILE A 149 0.45 -1.03 -25.18
N ILE A 150 0.99 -1.63 -26.24
CA ILE A 150 0.26 -1.82 -27.50
C ILE A 150 -0.52 -3.13 -27.39
N VAL A 151 -1.84 -3.03 -27.20
CA VAL A 151 -2.71 -4.21 -27.13
C VAL A 151 -3.06 -4.67 -28.53
N LYS A 152 -2.57 -5.85 -28.92
CA LYS A 152 -2.90 -6.47 -30.21
C LYS A 152 -3.94 -7.56 -30.04
N ASP A 153 -4.82 -7.67 -31.02
CA ASP A 153 -5.84 -8.71 -31.05
C ASP A 153 -5.22 -10.12 -31.07
N LEU A 154 -5.87 -11.06 -30.36
CA LEU A 154 -5.50 -12.48 -30.30
C LEU A 154 -4.14 -12.80 -29.65
N GLN A 155 -3.38 -11.81 -29.18
CA GLN A 155 -2.11 -12.05 -28.49
C GLN A 155 -2.29 -12.34 -27.00
N LYS A 156 -1.46 -13.24 -26.47
CA LYS A 156 -1.42 -13.59 -25.03
C LYS A 156 -0.52 -12.63 -24.22
N TYR A 157 0.46 -12.04 -24.89
CA TYR A 157 1.43 -11.10 -24.36
C TYR A 157 1.28 -9.78 -25.12
N ASN A 158 1.54 -8.66 -24.45
CA ASN A 158 1.67 -7.36 -25.12
C ASN A 158 2.98 -6.72 -24.72
N TYR A 159 3.56 -6.01 -25.69
CA TYR A 159 4.82 -5.32 -25.55
C TYR A 159 4.62 -3.91 -24.96
N CYS A 160 5.46 -3.54 -24.00
CA CYS A 160 5.54 -2.18 -23.48
C CYS A 160 6.61 -1.37 -24.23
N THR A 161 6.21 -0.31 -24.94
CA THR A 161 7.12 0.53 -25.74
C THR A 161 8.07 1.40 -24.91
N TYR A 162 7.87 1.50 -23.59
CA TYR A 162 8.71 2.32 -22.72
C TYR A 162 9.82 1.54 -22.01
N CYS A 163 9.50 0.34 -21.50
CA CYS A 163 10.46 -0.48 -20.75
C CYS A 163 10.81 -1.79 -21.46
N GLU A 164 10.34 -1.97 -22.69
CA GLU A 164 10.74 -3.05 -23.59
C GLU A 164 10.49 -4.47 -23.04
N THR A 165 9.48 -4.61 -22.18
CA THR A 165 9.08 -5.88 -21.59
C THR A 165 7.80 -6.42 -22.21
N ASP A 166 7.79 -7.71 -22.50
CA ASP A 166 6.58 -8.46 -22.82
C ASP A 166 5.82 -8.83 -21.56
N VAL A 167 4.53 -8.49 -21.51
CA VAL A 167 3.69 -8.70 -20.34
C VAL A 167 2.42 -9.45 -20.69
N LEU A 168 2.06 -10.45 -19.87
CA LEU A 168 0.85 -11.24 -20.06
C LEU A 168 -0.41 -10.37 -19.96
N ASN A 169 -1.39 -10.59 -20.84
CA ASN A 169 -2.70 -9.91 -20.76
C ASN A 169 -3.34 -10.04 -19.38
N LYS A 170 -3.20 -11.23 -18.77
CA LYS A 170 -3.69 -11.50 -17.42
C LYS A 170 -3.08 -10.54 -16.40
N GLU A 171 -1.76 -10.33 -16.45
CA GLU A 171 -1.05 -9.48 -15.50
C GLU A 171 -1.41 -8.02 -15.70
N ILE A 172 -1.49 -7.58 -16.96
CA ILE A 172 -1.94 -6.24 -17.32
C ILE A 172 -3.34 -5.98 -16.72
N LEU A 173 -4.31 -6.84 -17.02
CA LEU A 173 -5.68 -6.69 -16.56
C LEU A 173 -5.80 -6.75 -15.04
N ILE A 174 -5.13 -7.68 -14.36
CA ILE A 174 -5.20 -7.78 -12.88
C ILE A 174 -4.62 -6.52 -12.22
N ASN A 175 -3.51 -6.00 -12.72
CA ASN A 175 -2.90 -4.78 -12.15
C ASN A 175 -3.80 -3.56 -12.36
N ASN A 176 -4.34 -3.37 -13.56
CA ASN A 176 -5.19 -2.22 -13.87
C ASN A 176 -6.54 -2.29 -13.14
N LEU A 177 -7.14 -3.47 -12.98
CA LEU A 177 -8.37 -3.63 -12.20
C LEU A 177 -8.15 -3.44 -10.68
N ARG A 178 -6.97 -3.82 -10.16
CA ARG A 178 -6.59 -3.48 -8.77
C ARG A 178 -6.41 -1.97 -8.60
N GLU A 179 -5.79 -1.32 -9.58
CA GLU A 179 -5.68 0.14 -9.59
C GLU A 179 -7.06 0.80 -9.59
N LEU A 180 -7.97 0.37 -10.46
CA LEU A 180 -9.36 0.86 -10.48
C LEU A 180 -10.04 0.75 -9.10
N TYR A 181 -9.94 -0.41 -8.44
CA TYR A 181 -10.48 -0.60 -7.10
C TYR A 181 -9.87 0.35 -6.07
N CYS A 182 -8.53 0.51 -6.10
CA CYS A 182 -7.83 1.41 -5.19
C CYS A 182 -8.19 2.88 -5.41
N LEU A 183 -8.31 3.31 -6.67
CA LEU A 183 -8.68 4.68 -7.03
C LEU A 183 -10.13 4.99 -6.67
N LYS A 184 -11.05 4.05 -6.92
CA LYS A 184 -12.45 4.21 -6.52
C LYS A 184 -12.69 4.10 -5.03
N ARG A 185 -11.85 3.35 -4.32
CA ARG A 185 -12.05 2.97 -2.90
C ARG A 185 -13.41 2.32 -2.63
N ALA A 186 -13.95 1.70 -3.66
CA ALA A 186 -15.25 1.06 -3.67
C ALA A 186 -15.22 -0.06 -4.72
N PRO A 187 -16.14 -1.02 -4.63
CA PRO A 187 -16.36 -1.98 -5.70
C PRO A 187 -16.60 -1.28 -7.05
N PHE A 188 -16.16 -1.92 -8.12
CA PHE A 188 -16.41 -1.47 -9.49
C PHE A 188 -17.38 -2.41 -10.20
N THR A 189 -18.15 -1.85 -11.12
CA THR A 189 -19.01 -2.63 -12.01
C THR A 189 -18.21 -3.22 -13.16
N ILE A 190 -18.75 -4.25 -13.79
CA ILE A 190 -18.13 -4.82 -15.01
C ILE A 190 -18.04 -3.78 -16.13
N LYS A 191 -19.01 -2.86 -16.24
CA LYS A 191 -18.97 -1.77 -17.23
C LYS A 191 -17.74 -0.87 -17.02
N GLU A 192 -17.49 -0.49 -15.77
CA GLU A 192 -16.31 0.32 -15.40
C GLU A 192 -15.01 -0.44 -15.62
N ALA A 193 -14.98 -1.74 -15.33
CA ALA A 193 -13.82 -2.58 -15.61
C ALA A 193 -13.50 -2.63 -17.11
N ILE A 194 -14.51 -2.76 -17.97
CA ILE A 194 -14.33 -2.78 -19.43
C ILE A 194 -13.82 -1.43 -19.92
N ASP A 195 -14.40 -0.33 -19.46
CA ASP A 195 -14.00 1.03 -19.82
C ASP A 195 -12.55 1.32 -19.37
N TRP A 196 -12.22 1.01 -18.13
CA TRP A 196 -10.88 1.20 -17.56
C TRP A 196 -9.80 0.37 -18.26
N CYS A 197 -10.17 -0.84 -18.71
CA CYS A 197 -9.25 -1.76 -19.39
C CYS A 197 -9.35 -1.69 -20.92
N SER A 198 -9.96 -0.66 -21.50
CA SER A 198 -9.89 -0.44 -22.94
C SER A 198 -8.43 -0.34 -23.40
N PRO A 199 -8.02 -1.01 -24.50
CA PRO A 199 -8.85 -1.60 -25.56
C PRO A 199 -9.03 -3.13 -25.45
N PHE A 200 -8.85 -3.75 -24.28
CA PHE A 200 -9.07 -5.20 -24.16
C PHE A 200 -10.53 -5.59 -24.44
N LYS A 201 -10.72 -6.70 -25.18
CA LYS A 201 -12.05 -7.25 -25.45
C LYS A 201 -12.83 -7.50 -24.16
N GLU A 202 -14.09 -7.07 -24.16
CA GLU A 202 -15.02 -7.22 -23.04
C GLU A 202 -15.05 -8.66 -22.46
N ARG A 203 -15.11 -9.68 -23.34
CA ARG A 203 -15.10 -11.09 -22.94
C ARG A 203 -13.87 -11.46 -22.10
N THR A 204 -12.71 -10.90 -22.42
CA THR A 204 -11.46 -11.14 -21.69
C THR A 204 -11.50 -10.48 -20.31
N VAL A 205 -11.94 -9.22 -20.26
CA VAL A 205 -12.06 -8.46 -18.99
C VAL A 205 -13.04 -9.16 -18.05
N ARG A 206 -14.22 -9.54 -18.54
CA ARG A 206 -15.24 -10.29 -17.77
C ARG A 206 -14.70 -11.59 -17.19
N ARG A 207 -13.96 -12.36 -17.99
CA ARG A 207 -13.33 -13.61 -17.56
C ARG A 207 -12.30 -13.38 -16.45
N ILE A 208 -11.49 -12.32 -16.56
CA ILE A 208 -10.53 -11.96 -15.50
C ILE A 208 -11.25 -11.52 -14.22
N CYS A 209 -12.27 -10.66 -14.32
CA CYS A 209 -13.07 -10.24 -13.17
C CYS A 209 -13.65 -11.45 -12.43
N THR A 210 -14.33 -12.34 -13.15
CA THR A 210 -14.98 -13.53 -12.58
C THR A 210 -13.99 -14.48 -11.91
N LYS A 211 -12.77 -14.61 -12.46
CA LYS A 211 -11.76 -15.57 -11.97
C LYS A 211 -10.94 -15.03 -10.79
N TYR A 212 -10.70 -13.72 -10.72
CA TYR A 212 -9.72 -13.15 -9.79
C TYR A 212 -10.28 -12.12 -8.81
N PHE A 213 -11.55 -11.73 -8.95
CA PHE A 213 -12.21 -10.76 -8.08
C PHE A 213 -13.48 -11.37 -7.50
N LEU A 214 -13.77 -11.07 -6.24
CA LEU A 214 -14.96 -11.55 -5.56
C LEU A 214 -16.11 -10.57 -5.77
N PRO A 215 -17.34 -11.06 -6.01
CA PRO A 215 -18.51 -10.20 -6.01
C PRO A 215 -18.74 -9.63 -4.62
N GLU A 216 -19.25 -8.40 -4.55
CA GLU A 216 -19.69 -7.83 -3.29
C GLU A 216 -20.87 -8.65 -2.74
N GLN A 217 -20.71 -9.20 -1.54
CA GLN A 217 -21.79 -9.89 -0.86
C GLN A 217 -22.81 -8.84 -0.39
N LYS A 218 -23.98 -8.80 -1.05
CA LYS A 218 -25.11 -8.02 -0.51
C LYS A 218 -25.45 -8.57 0.87
N LYS A 219 -25.22 -7.79 1.93
CA LYS A 219 -25.78 -8.08 3.25
C LYS A 219 -27.30 -8.18 3.08
N LYS A 220 -27.85 -9.39 3.14
CA LYS A 220 -29.30 -9.58 3.27
C LYS A 220 -29.65 -9.07 4.66
N TYR A 221 -30.12 -7.82 4.74
CA TYR A 221 -30.91 -7.42 5.89
C TYR A 221 -32.16 -8.30 5.87
N LYS A 222 -32.24 -9.26 6.80
CA LYS A 222 -33.53 -9.87 7.15
C LYS A 222 -34.32 -8.73 7.79
N ILE A 223 -35.35 -8.27 7.09
CA ILE A 223 -36.46 -7.55 7.71
C ILE A 223 -37.23 -8.58 8.53
#